data_AF-A0A6L3X6Y5-F1
#
_entry.id   AF-A0A6L3X6Y5-F1
#
_cell.length_a   1.000
_cell.length_b   1.000
_cell.length_c   1.000
_cell.angle_alpha   90.00
_cell.angle_beta   90.00
_cell.angle_gamma   90.00
#
_symmetry.space_group_name_H-M   'P 1'
#
loop_
_entity.id
_entity.type
_entity.pdbx_description
1 polymer ?
#
loop_
_entity_poly.entity_id
_entity_poly.type
_entity_poly.pdbx_seq_one_letter_code
_entity_poly.pdbx_strand_id
1 'polypeptide(L)'
;PTDSKADWNDYHQQHGLEVATAAFNDSMYQPQGECVKPQLQAIEGGKTDQPEKDPLKPRIESRKDGVYWITPKVDKESGEIINNESWLASPMDVIGTGRDDKDQYLILRWLAFGAGIPTTAAIPLADIGEREGWRTLKAGGVNVTTKSSLRAILADWLQRSGSRELWRVAHATGWQCGAYIMPDGYISGAPAQPVLFSGRSSAAAGYTVAGTSKSWRNSG
;
A
#
# COMPACT_ATOMS: atom_id res chain seq x y z
N PRO A 1 -45.77 -7.83 34.91
CA PRO A 1 -45.50 -7.35 36.27
C PRO A 1 -45.35 -8.52 37.25
N THR A 2 -44.10 -8.90 37.49
CA THR A 2 -43.54 -9.50 38.72
C THR A 2 -42.03 -9.25 38.58
N ASP A 3 -41.57 -8.04 38.84
CA ASP A 3 -40.94 -7.60 40.10
C ASP A 3 -39.76 -8.50 40.56
N SER A 4 -38.70 -8.50 39.75
CA SER A 4 -37.33 -8.43 40.27
C SER A 4 -36.38 -8.03 39.14
N LYS A 5 -35.82 -6.82 39.25
CA LYS A 5 -34.77 -6.30 38.39
C LYS A 5 -33.44 -6.86 38.89
N ALA A 6 -33.10 -8.08 38.48
CA ALA A 6 -31.73 -8.58 38.59
C ALA A 6 -31.00 -8.14 37.31
N ASP A 7 -30.11 -7.14 37.43
CA ASP A 7 -29.30 -6.69 36.31
C ASP A 7 -28.27 -7.78 35.94
N TRP A 8 -27.92 -7.89 34.65
CA TRP A 8 -27.03 -8.91 34.05
C TRP A 8 -25.66 -9.11 34.75
N ASN A 9 -25.30 -8.21 35.65
CA ASN A 9 -24.12 -8.30 36.50
C ASN A 9 -24.21 -9.46 37.52
N ASP A 10 -25.41 -9.79 38.02
CA ASP A 10 -25.61 -10.89 38.98
C ASP A 10 -25.47 -12.27 38.31
N TYR A 11 -25.91 -12.41 37.06
CA TYR A 11 -25.78 -13.65 36.29
C TYR A 11 -24.31 -13.94 35.92
N HIS A 12 -23.54 -12.89 35.64
CA HIS A 12 -22.11 -12.98 35.33
C HIS A 12 -21.25 -13.40 36.54
N GLN A 13 -21.61 -12.94 37.76
CA GLN A 13 -20.89 -13.34 38.97
C GLN A 13 -21.15 -14.80 39.40
N GLN A 14 -22.31 -15.39 39.03
CA GLN A 14 -22.67 -16.75 39.44
C GLN A 14 -22.26 -17.85 38.44
N HIS A 15 -22.23 -17.58 37.13
CA HIS A 15 -22.07 -18.62 36.11
C HIS A 15 -20.78 -18.56 35.30
N GLY A 16 -19.98 -17.50 35.45
CA GLY A 16 -18.71 -17.33 34.72
C GLY A 16 -18.89 -17.00 33.23
N LEU A 17 -17.81 -16.49 32.63
CA LEU A 17 -17.80 -15.86 31.30
C LEU A 17 -18.23 -16.79 30.16
N GLU A 18 -17.95 -18.09 30.30
CA GLU A 18 -18.23 -19.09 29.26
C GLU A 18 -19.73 -19.38 29.12
N VAL A 19 -20.47 -19.45 30.23
CA VAL A 19 -21.91 -19.77 30.23
C VAL A 19 -22.74 -18.59 29.72
N ALA A 20 -22.33 -17.36 30.04
CA ALA A 20 -22.97 -16.15 29.52
C ALA A 20 -22.79 -15.99 28.00
N THR A 21 -21.63 -16.39 27.47
CA THR A 21 -21.34 -16.33 26.03
C THR A 21 -22.12 -17.39 25.25
N ALA A 22 -22.30 -18.58 25.83
CA ALA A 22 -23.12 -19.64 25.24
C ALA A 22 -24.61 -19.25 25.18
N ALA A 23 -25.16 -18.71 26.27
CA ALA A 23 -26.56 -18.25 26.32
C ALA A 23 -26.84 -17.07 25.36
N PHE A 24 -25.85 -16.19 25.14
CA PHE A 24 -25.95 -15.12 24.15
C PHE A 24 -25.98 -15.66 22.71
N ASN A 25 -25.14 -16.64 22.39
CA ASN A 25 -25.12 -17.26 21.07
C ASN A 25 -26.38 -18.09 20.77
N ASP A 26 -26.95 -18.77 21.77
CA ASP A 26 -28.20 -19.51 21.63
C ASP A 26 -29.44 -18.62 21.43
N SER A 27 -29.35 -17.34 21.81
CA SER A 27 -30.42 -16.34 21.64
C SER A 27 -30.43 -15.70 20.24
N MET A 28 -29.42 -15.96 19.41
CA MET A 28 -29.33 -15.38 18.07
C MET A 28 -29.94 -16.31 17.02
N TYR A 29 -30.93 -15.76 16.30
CA TYR A 29 -31.75 -16.40 15.27
C TYR A 29 -30.94 -17.16 14.20
N GLN A 30 -31.22 -18.46 14.00
CA GLN A 30 -30.79 -19.24 12.83
C GLN A 30 -31.95 -19.38 11.83
N PRO A 31 -31.83 -18.91 10.57
CA PRO A 31 -32.79 -19.27 9.53
C PRO A 31 -32.62 -20.74 9.13
N GLN A 32 -33.72 -21.49 9.18
CA GLN A 32 -33.84 -22.91 8.86
C GLN A 32 -33.79 -23.19 7.34
N GLY A 33 -33.20 -24.32 6.95
CA GLY A 33 -33.80 -25.19 5.93
C GLY A 33 -33.12 -25.31 4.56
N GLU A 34 -32.28 -26.35 4.44
CA GLU A 34 -31.96 -27.17 3.26
C GLU A 34 -31.18 -26.62 2.05
N CYS A 35 -29.99 -27.24 1.90
CA CYS A 35 -29.39 -27.79 0.69
C CYS A 35 -28.00 -27.23 0.32
N VAL A 36 -27.08 -28.19 0.14
CA VAL A 36 -25.71 -28.10 -0.38
C VAL A 36 -24.65 -27.60 0.60
N LYS A 37 -23.92 -28.55 1.20
CA LYS A 37 -22.54 -28.34 1.68
C LYS A 37 -21.65 -28.09 0.45
N PRO A 38 -21.00 -26.92 0.26
CA PRO A 38 -19.89 -26.85 -0.66
C PRO A 38 -18.64 -27.27 0.12
N GLN A 39 -18.03 -28.39 -0.27
CA GLN A 39 -16.63 -28.65 0.03
C GLN A 39 -15.82 -27.46 -0.51
N LEU A 40 -15.18 -26.71 0.38
CA LEU A 40 -14.15 -25.75 -0.01
C LEU A 40 -12.91 -26.54 -0.44
N GLN A 41 -12.89 -26.93 -1.72
CA GLN A 41 -11.64 -27.23 -2.39
C GLN A 41 -10.83 -25.93 -2.43
N ALA A 42 -9.57 -26.01 -1.98
CA ALA A 42 -8.61 -24.93 -2.14
C ALA A 42 -8.39 -24.68 -3.64
N ILE A 43 -9.03 -23.66 -4.17
CA ILE A 43 -8.65 -23.04 -5.43
C ILE A 43 -7.51 -22.09 -5.11
N GLU A 44 -6.30 -22.41 -5.58
CA GLU A 44 -5.17 -21.49 -5.63
C GLU A 44 -5.65 -20.17 -6.24
N GLY A 45 -5.66 -19.11 -5.41
CA GLY A 45 -6.20 -17.79 -5.74
C GLY A 45 -5.35 -17.07 -6.77
N GLY A 46 -5.40 -17.51 -8.02
CA GLY A 46 -5.03 -16.76 -9.20
C GLY A 46 -6.29 -16.20 -9.86
N LYS A 47 -6.95 -15.20 -9.23
CA LYS A 47 -7.95 -14.38 -9.92
C LYS A 47 -7.36 -12.99 -10.19
N THR A 48 -6.75 -12.86 -11.36
CA THR A 48 -6.70 -11.57 -12.06
C THR A 48 -8.12 -11.21 -12.47
N ASP A 49 -8.79 -10.38 -11.67
CA ASP A 49 -9.97 -9.63 -12.11
C ASP A 49 -9.51 -8.57 -13.12
N GLN A 50 -9.27 -8.98 -14.37
CA GLN A 50 -9.27 -8.04 -15.49
C GLN A 50 -10.62 -8.15 -16.17
N PRO A 51 -11.47 -7.09 -16.19
CA PRO A 51 -12.58 -7.04 -17.12
C PRO A 51 -12.01 -7.20 -18.52
N GLU A 52 -12.70 -7.93 -19.39
CA GLU A 52 -12.34 -8.18 -20.78
C GLU A 52 -11.87 -6.86 -21.43
N LYS A 53 -10.54 -6.68 -21.50
CA LYS A 53 -9.94 -5.41 -21.93
C LYS A 53 -10.12 -5.36 -23.43
N ASP A 54 -10.99 -4.46 -23.89
CA ASP A 54 -11.12 -4.11 -25.31
C ASP A 54 -9.72 -4.00 -25.93
N PRO A 55 -9.36 -4.91 -26.86
CA PRO A 55 -8.00 -5.05 -27.33
C PRO A 55 -7.52 -3.82 -28.10
N LEU A 56 -8.42 -2.92 -28.47
CA LEU A 56 -8.13 -1.67 -29.19
C LEU A 56 -7.95 -0.46 -28.26
N LYS A 57 -8.27 -0.57 -26.97
CA LYS A 57 -8.10 0.55 -26.05
C LYS A 57 -6.63 0.75 -25.72
N PRO A 58 -6.13 2.00 -25.88
CA PRO A 58 -4.81 2.35 -25.38
C PRO A 58 -4.72 2.10 -23.87
N ARG A 59 -3.59 1.55 -23.43
CA ARG A 59 -3.39 1.13 -22.03
C ARG A 59 -1.96 1.37 -21.58
N ILE A 60 -1.79 1.53 -20.28
CA ILE A 60 -0.46 1.50 -19.65
C ILE A 60 -0.20 0.11 -19.10
N GLU A 61 1.00 -0.39 -19.36
CA GLU A 61 1.50 -1.63 -18.76
C GLU A 61 2.79 -1.34 -18.00
N SER A 62 2.81 -1.73 -16.72
CA SER A 62 4.04 -1.80 -15.93
C SER A 62 4.64 -3.19 -16.08
N ARG A 63 5.92 -3.25 -16.45
CA ARG A 63 6.71 -4.46 -16.69
C ARG A 63 8.02 -4.39 -15.91
N LYS A 64 8.77 -5.50 -15.89
CA LYS A 64 10.06 -5.60 -15.17
C LYS A 64 11.13 -4.65 -15.73
N ASP A 65 10.99 -4.22 -16.98
CA ASP A 65 11.92 -3.37 -17.73
C ASP A 65 11.44 -1.92 -17.89
N GLY A 66 10.16 -1.63 -17.62
CA GLY A 66 9.66 -0.26 -17.59
C GLY A 66 8.14 -0.15 -17.55
N VAL A 67 7.68 1.09 -17.55
CA VAL A 67 6.27 1.45 -17.73
C VAL A 67 6.08 1.93 -19.17
N TYR A 68 5.11 1.36 -19.88
CA TYR A 68 4.89 1.59 -21.31
C TYR A 68 3.46 2.02 -21.60
N TRP A 69 3.29 2.96 -22.52
CA TRP A 69 2.01 3.27 -23.15
C TRP A 69 1.85 2.44 -24.42
N ILE A 70 0.82 1.61 -24.47
CA ILE A 70 0.52 0.72 -25.59
C ILE A 70 -0.69 1.28 -26.32
N THR A 71 -0.51 1.59 -27.60
CA THR A 71 -1.58 2.00 -28.50
C THR A 71 -1.77 0.91 -29.55
N PRO A 72 -2.81 0.06 -29.41
CA PRO A 72 -3.16 -0.93 -30.43
C PRO A 72 -3.59 -0.22 -31.71
N LYS A 73 -3.14 -0.72 -32.87
CA LYS A 73 -3.56 -0.28 -34.19
C LYS A 73 -3.90 -1.49 -35.03
N VAL A 74 -5.02 -1.44 -35.75
CA VAL A 74 -5.35 -2.48 -36.73
C VAL A 74 -4.60 -2.15 -38.02
N ASP A 75 -3.81 -3.09 -38.49
CA ASP A 75 -3.19 -3.01 -39.80
C ASP A 75 -4.27 -3.15 -40.88
N LYS A 76 -4.25 -2.22 -41.85
CA LYS A 76 -5.33 -2.11 -42.84
C LYS A 76 -5.29 -3.20 -43.91
N GLU A 77 -4.15 -3.86 -44.09
CA GLU A 77 -3.96 -4.88 -45.12
C GLU A 77 -4.13 -6.29 -44.56
N SER A 78 -3.61 -6.57 -43.35
CA SER A 78 -3.68 -7.88 -42.71
C SER A 78 -4.84 -8.06 -41.72
N GLY A 79 -5.39 -6.96 -41.19
CA GLY A 79 -6.36 -7.01 -40.09
C GLY A 79 -5.75 -7.37 -38.73
N GLU A 80 -4.42 -7.50 -38.63
CA GLU A 80 -3.73 -7.81 -37.38
C GLU A 80 -3.65 -6.58 -36.46
N ILE A 81 -3.67 -6.82 -35.14
CA ILE A 81 -3.52 -5.76 -34.14
C ILE A 81 -2.03 -5.58 -33.83
N ILE A 82 -1.46 -4.47 -34.29
CA ILE A 82 -0.10 -4.03 -33.98
C ILE A 82 -0.13 -3.17 -32.71
N ASN A 83 0.58 -3.62 -31.67
CA ASN A 83 0.71 -2.87 -30.42
C ASN A 83 1.90 -1.91 -30.50
N ASN A 84 1.63 -0.62 -30.71
CA ASN A 84 2.69 0.38 -30.68
C ASN A 84 3.02 0.75 -29.24
N GLU A 85 4.22 0.43 -28.80
CA GLU A 85 4.70 0.71 -27.44
C GLU A 85 5.51 2.01 -27.38
N SER A 86 5.27 2.83 -26.35
CA SER A 86 6.02 4.04 -26.06
C SER A 86 6.47 4.01 -24.60
N TRP A 87 7.78 4.05 -24.37
CA TRP A 87 8.35 4.06 -23.03
C TRP A 87 7.99 5.34 -22.26
N LEU A 88 7.51 5.18 -21.02
CA LEU A 88 7.10 6.26 -20.13
C LEU A 88 8.09 6.49 -18.99
N ALA A 89 8.48 5.43 -18.29
CA ALA A 89 9.36 5.51 -17.12
C ALA A 89 10.01 4.17 -16.77
N SER A 90 10.97 4.21 -15.84
CA SER A 90 11.57 3.02 -15.23
C SER A 90 10.51 2.21 -14.46
N PRO A 91 10.74 0.91 -14.20
CA PRO A 91 9.81 0.07 -13.45
C PRO A 91 9.44 0.68 -12.09
N MET A 92 8.14 0.80 -11.82
CA MET A 92 7.63 1.25 -10.54
C MET A 92 6.24 0.69 -10.26
N ASP A 93 5.91 0.59 -8.98
CA ASP A 93 4.62 0.16 -8.47
C ASP A 93 3.97 1.28 -7.68
N VAL A 94 2.67 1.47 -7.90
CA VAL A 94 1.83 2.24 -6.99
C VAL A 94 1.31 1.29 -5.91
N ILE A 95 1.87 1.36 -4.71
CA ILE A 95 1.56 0.39 -3.65
C ILE A 95 0.43 0.85 -2.73
N GLY A 96 0.11 2.15 -2.72
CA GLY A 96 -0.94 2.67 -1.84
C GLY A 96 -1.16 4.16 -1.96
N THR A 97 -2.12 4.64 -1.18
CA THR A 97 -2.34 6.07 -0.96
C THR A 97 -1.96 6.40 0.48
N GLY A 98 -1.13 7.41 0.65
CA GLY A 98 -0.68 7.88 1.94
C GLY A 98 -1.46 9.11 2.37
N ARG A 99 -1.62 9.30 3.68
CA ARG A 99 -2.08 10.57 4.23
C ARG A 99 -1.31 10.92 5.49
N ASP A 100 -1.08 12.19 5.71
CA ASP A 100 -0.77 12.72 7.03
C ASP A 100 -2.02 13.47 7.56
N ASP A 101 -1.84 14.48 8.42
CA ASP A 101 -2.95 15.31 8.92
C ASP A 101 -3.43 16.38 7.94
N LYS A 102 -2.64 16.68 6.90
CA LYS A 102 -2.85 17.82 5.99
C LYS A 102 -2.98 17.40 4.54
N ASP A 103 -2.06 16.57 4.08
CA ASP A 103 -1.81 16.25 2.69
C ASP A 103 -2.09 14.76 2.38
N GLN A 104 -2.36 14.52 1.11
CA GLN A 104 -2.46 13.19 0.53
C GLN A 104 -1.24 12.91 -0.33
N TYR A 105 -0.83 11.64 -0.35
CA TYR A 105 0.36 11.15 -1.01
C TYR A 105 0.04 9.93 -1.85
N LEU A 106 0.78 9.76 -2.93
CA LEU A 106 0.88 8.49 -3.63
C LEU A 106 2.09 7.75 -3.08
N ILE A 107 1.90 6.52 -2.62
CA ILE A 107 3.00 5.68 -2.15
C ILE A 107 3.51 4.87 -3.33
N LEU A 108 4.75 5.16 -3.72
CA LEU A 108 5.41 4.54 -4.85
C LEU A 108 6.57 3.68 -4.37
N ARG A 109 6.79 2.56 -5.05
CA ARG A 109 7.94 1.69 -4.84
C ARG A 109 8.65 1.45 -6.17
N TRP A 110 9.97 1.59 -6.18
CA TRP A 110 10.79 1.36 -7.37
C TRP A 110 12.17 0.85 -6.98
N LEU A 111 12.89 0.26 -7.93
CA LEU A 111 14.28 -0.14 -7.75
C LEU A 111 15.18 0.85 -8.50
N ALA A 112 15.94 1.65 -7.76
CA ALA A 112 16.89 2.57 -8.37
C ALA A 112 18.02 1.81 -9.08
N PHE A 113 18.54 2.36 -10.17
CA PHE A 113 19.66 1.75 -10.89
C PHE A 113 20.88 1.57 -9.96
N GLY A 114 21.40 0.35 -9.88
CA GLY A 114 22.52 0.01 -9.01
C GLY A 114 22.15 -0.23 -7.54
N ALA A 115 20.90 -0.07 -7.14
CA ALA A 115 20.43 -0.42 -5.81
C ALA A 115 20.09 -1.92 -5.71
N GLY A 116 20.42 -2.54 -4.59
CA GLY A 116 20.06 -3.94 -4.31
C GLY A 116 18.69 -4.12 -3.61
N ILE A 117 18.07 -3.03 -3.17
CA ILE A 117 16.82 -3.03 -2.41
C ILE A 117 15.89 -1.96 -3.00
N PRO A 118 14.58 -2.24 -3.15
CA PRO A 118 13.62 -1.24 -3.60
C PRO A 118 13.50 -0.06 -2.63
N THR A 119 13.34 1.13 -3.19
CA THR A 119 13.01 2.35 -2.47
C THR A 119 11.50 2.53 -2.43
N THR A 120 10.94 2.85 -1.26
CA THR A 120 9.54 3.26 -1.09
C THR A 120 9.50 4.72 -0.68
N ALA A 121 8.67 5.53 -1.35
CA ALA A 121 8.52 6.94 -1.03
C ALA A 121 7.08 7.41 -1.15
N ALA A 122 6.75 8.42 -0.33
CA ALA A 122 5.52 9.20 -0.45
C ALA A 122 5.79 10.41 -1.35
N ILE A 123 5.05 10.52 -2.45
CA ILE A 123 5.04 11.73 -3.28
C ILE A 123 3.72 12.45 -3.07
N PRO A 124 3.72 13.75 -2.72
CA PRO A 124 2.48 14.51 -2.56
C PRO A 124 1.61 14.37 -3.80
N LEU A 125 0.33 14.10 -3.63
CA LEU A 125 -0.60 13.92 -4.74
C LEU A 125 -0.67 15.21 -5.60
N ALA A 126 -0.54 16.38 -4.96
CA ALA A 126 -0.46 17.68 -5.61
C ALA A 126 0.77 17.86 -6.52
N ASP A 127 1.83 17.09 -6.28
CA ASP A 127 3.06 17.13 -7.07
C ASP A 127 3.05 16.12 -8.23
N ILE A 128 2.08 15.19 -8.28
CA ILE A 128 1.99 14.17 -9.33
C ILE A 128 1.59 14.81 -10.66
N GLY A 129 2.49 14.72 -11.64
CA GLY A 129 2.33 15.40 -12.93
C GLY A 129 3.07 16.73 -13.01
N GLU A 130 3.43 17.28 -11.86
CA GLU A 130 4.10 18.57 -11.74
C GLU A 130 5.62 18.45 -11.79
N ARG A 131 6.29 19.61 -11.97
CA ARG A 131 7.74 19.67 -12.03
C ARG A 131 8.42 19.08 -10.79
N GLU A 132 7.88 19.33 -9.60
CA GLU A 132 8.46 18.87 -8.34
C GLU A 132 8.29 17.36 -8.14
N GLY A 133 7.16 16.77 -8.55
CA GLY A 133 6.98 15.31 -8.52
C GLY A 133 7.94 14.59 -9.46
N TRP A 134 8.10 15.10 -10.70
CA TRP A 134 9.09 14.54 -11.63
C TRP A 134 10.53 14.71 -11.14
N ARG A 135 10.83 15.82 -10.47
CA ARG A 135 12.14 16.04 -9.86
C ARG A 135 12.42 15.02 -8.76
N THR A 136 11.44 14.77 -7.89
CA THR A 136 11.53 13.80 -6.79
C THR A 136 11.78 12.39 -7.32
N LEU A 137 11.01 11.96 -8.34
CA LEU A 137 11.18 10.65 -8.98
C LEU A 137 12.59 10.49 -9.58
N LYS A 138 13.04 11.47 -10.36
CA LYS A 138 14.38 11.44 -10.97
C LYS A 138 15.50 11.48 -9.94
N ALA A 139 15.35 12.26 -8.87
CA ALA A 139 16.31 12.28 -7.77
C ALA A 139 16.37 10.92 -7.04
N GLY A 140 15.25 10.21 -6.98
CA GLY A 140 15.15 8.84 -6.46
C GLY A 140 15.71 7.76 -7.39
N GLY A 141 16.22 8.11 -8.57
CA GLY A 141 16.78 7.15 -9.54
C GLY A 141 15.76 6.58 -10.52
N VAL A 142 14.56 7.18 -10.63
CA VAL A 142 13.55 6.80 -11.62
C VAL A 142 13.73 7.64 -12.88
N ASN A 143 14.07 7.00 -13.99
CA ASN A 143 14.07 7.68 -15.29
C ASN A 143 12.63 7.84 -15.80
N VAL A 144 12.32 9.01 -16.35
CA VAL A 144 11.01 9.36 -16.91
C VAL A 144 11.22 9.94 -18.31
N THR A 145 10.28 9.70 -19.22
CA THR A 145 10.27 10.22 -20.58
C THR A 145 10.39 11.74 -20.63
N THR A 146 11.10 12.26 -21.62
CA THR A 146 11.29 13.70 -21.82
C THR A 146 10.08 14.35 -22.51
N LYS A 147 9.32 13.56 -23.27
CA LYS A 147 8.14 14.03 -24.03
C LYS A 147 7.03 14.47 -23.09
N SER A 148 6.57 15.71 -23.23
CA SER A 148 5.55 16.29 -22.34
C SER A 148 4.22 15.54 -22.39
N SER A 149 3.75 15.16 -23.58
CA SER A 149 2.49 14.41 -23.75
C SER A 149 2.51 13.05 -23.06
N LEU A 150 3.62 12.31 -23.15
CA LEU A 150 3.77 11.02 -22.48
C LEU A 150 3.86 11.18 -20.96
N ARG A 151 4.46 12.26 -20.46
CA ARG A 151 4.44 12.56 -19.01
C ARG A 151 3.04 12.85 -18.49
N ALA A 152 2.20 13.54 -19.26
CA ALA A 152 0.80 13.76 -18.88
C ALA A 152 0.03 12.43 -18.77
N ILE A 153 0.24 11.51 -19.73
CA ILE A 153 -0.36 10.16 -19.69
C ILE A 153 0.13 9.38 -18.46
N LEU A 154 1.43 9.44 -18.16
CA LEU A 154 1.99 8.80 -16.97
C LEU A 154 1.41 9.38 -15.67
N ALA A 155 1.25 10.70 -15.59
CA ALA A 155 0.65 11.37 -14.43
C ALA A 155 -0.79 10.90 -14.18
N ASP A 156 -1.62 10.89 -15.23
CA ASP A 156 -3.01 10.44 -15.15
C ASP A 156 -3.09 8.98 -14.68
N TRP A 157 -2.21 8.12 -15.20
CA TRP A 157 -2.14 6.74 -14.73
C TRP A 157 -1.69 6.62 -13.28
N LEU A 158 -0.68 7.37 -12.84
CA LEU A 158 -0.23 7.36 -11.44
C LEU A 158 -1.37 7.75 -10.49
N GLN A 159 -2.13 8.80 -10.83
CA GLN A 159 -3.26 9.25 -10.01
C GLN A 159 -4.40 8.22 -9.97
N ARG A 160 -4.64 7.49 -11.06
CA ARG A 160 -5.71 6.45 -11.14
C ARG A 160 -5.29 5.09 -10.59
N SER A 161 -4.00 4.80 -10.55
CA SER A 161 -3.45 3.48 -10.17
C SER A 161 -3.27 3.32 -8.66
N GLY A 162 -3.75 4.26 -7.86
CA GLY A 162 -3.72 4.18 -6.40
C GLY A 162 -4.37 2.90 -5.89
N SER A 163 -3.58 2.03 -5.26
CA SER A 163 -4.11 0.93 -4.45
C SER A 163 -4.99 1.47 -3.32
N ARG A 164 -6.03 0.71 -2.94
CA ARG A 164 -6.92 1.04 -1.83
C ARG A 164 -6.27 0.87 -0.46
N GLU A 165 -5.04 0.36 -0.40
CA GLU A 165 -4.30 0.32 0.85
C GLU A 165 -3.95 1.74 1.31
N LEU A 166 -4.43 2.08 2.50
CA LEU A 166 -4.24 3.38 3.13
C LEU A 166 -3.00 3.33 4.02
N TRP A 167 -2.04 4.19 3.71
CA TRP A 167 -0.79 4.36 4.43
C TRP A 167 -0.83 5.61 5.29
N ARG A 168 -0.12 5.56 6.42
CA ARG A 168 0.09 6.72 7.27
C ARG A 168 1.50 7.28 7.05
N VAL A 169 1.59 8.54 6.64
CA VAL A 169 2.87 9.19 6.38
C VAL A 169 3.31 9.96 7.63
N ALA A 170 4.53 9.69 8.10
CA ALA A 170 5.11 10.35 9.27
C ALA A 170 6.37 11.14 8.88
N HIS A 171 6.49 12.36 9.41
CA HIS A 171 7.64 13.24 9.12
C HIS A 171 8.64 13.34 10.27
N ALA A 172 8.28 12.81 11.44
CA ALA A 172 9.12 12.81 12.63
C ALA A 172 9.42 11.39 13.09
N THR A 173 10.56 11.23 13.74
CA THR A 173 10.93 10.01 14.46
C THR A 173 10.26 9.98 15.83
N GLY A 174 10.37 8.86 16.54
CA GLY A 174 9.73 8.63 17.83
C GLY A 174 8.38 7.92 17.70
N TRP A 175 7.56 8.00 18.75
CA TRP A 175 6.26 7.35 18.77
C TRP A 175 5.27 8.07 17.85
N GLN A 176 4.83 7.38 16.79
CA GLN A 176 3.94 7.90 15.77
C GLN A 176 2.97 6.79 15.34
N CYS A 177 1.68 7.12 15.28
CA CYS A 177 0.67 6.26 14.65
C CYS A 177 0.60 4.82 15.22
N GLY A 178 0.91 4.65 16.51
CA GLY A 178 0.94 3.34 17.18
C GLY A 178 2.21 2.51 16.95
N ALA A 179 3.24 3.11 16.35
CA ALA A 179 4.56 2.50 16.19
C ALA A 179 5.67 3.48 16.59
N TYR A 180 6.85 2.96 16.90
CA TYR A 180 8.05 3.75 17.13
C TYR A 180 8.87 3.82 15.84
N ILE A 181 9.11 5.03 15.33
CA ILE A 181 9.91 5.30 14.14
C ILE A 181 11.32 5.70 14.57
N MET A 182 12.30 4.90 14.19
CA MET A 182 13.71 5.17 14.47
C MET A 182 14.30 6.19 13.47
N PRO A 183 15.41 6.89 13.81
CA PRO A 183 16.06 7.84 12.89
C PRO A 183 16.59 7.25 11.59
N ASP A 184 16.87 5.96 11.57
CA ASP A 184 17.24 5.18 10.37
C ASP A 184 16.03 4.80 9.51
N GLY A 185 14.81 5.17 9.93
CA GLY A 185 13.55 4.86 9.25
C GLY A 185 12.98 3.49 9.61
N TYR A 186 13.61 2.72 10.49
CA TYR A 186 13.04 1.46 10.98
C TYR A 186 11.79 1.73 11.81
N ILE A 187 10.77 0.89 11.65
CA ILE A 187 9.48 1.03 12.33
C ILE A 187 9.26 -0.19 13.21
N SER A 188 9.10 0.04 14.51
CA SER A 188 8.85 -1.00 15.52
C SER A 188 7.47 -0.83 16.14
N GLY A 189 6.62 -1.86 16.05
CA GLY A 189 5.28 -1.86 16.62
C GLY A 189 4.27 -2.54 15.70
N ALA A 190 3.00 -2.48 16.10
CA ALA A 190 1.87 -3.00 15.32
C ALA A 190 0.88 -1.87 15.04
N PRO A 191 1.23 -0.92 14.15
CA PRO A 191 0.31 0.15 13.79
C PRO A 191 -0.91 -0.44 13.07
N ALA A 192 -2.09 0.17 13.27
CA ALA A 192 -3.32 -0.27 12.62
C ALA A 192 -3.30 -0.13 11.09
N GLN A 193 -2.39 0.70 10.57
CA GLN A 193 -2.15 0.95 9.14
C GLN A 193 -0.64 0.94 8.88
N PRO A 194 -0.19 0.56 7.66
CA PRO A 194 1.21 0.64 7.31
C PRO A 194 1.69 2.10 7.42
N VAL A 195 2.84 2.29 8.07
CA VAL A 195 3.43 3.61 8.30
C VAL A 195 4.64 3.77 7.38
N LEU A 196 4.75 4.91 6.72
CA LEU A 196 5.94 5.29 5.95
C LEU A 196 6.57 6.54 6.58
N PHE A 197 7.86 6.43 6.91
CA PHE A 197 8.63 7.59 7.34
C PHE A 197 9.12 8.37 6.10
N SER A 198 8.68 9.62 5.98
CA SER A 198 9.05 10.56 4.92
C SER A 198 9.72 11.81 5.51
N GLY A 199 10.65 11.60 6.45
CA GLY A 199 11.47 12.66 7.00
C GLY A 199 12.69 12.95 6.12
N ARG A 200 12.97 14.23 5.84
CA ARG A 200 14.25 14.69 5.28
C ARG A 200 15.33 14.66 6.37
N SER A 201 15.54 13.53 7.04
CA SER A 201 16.50 13.48 8.11
C SER A 201 17.89 13.23 7.55
N SER A 202 18.65 14.31 7.35
CA SER A 202 20.11 14.33 7.30
C SER A 202 20.77 13.55 8.45
N ALA A 203 20.02 13.19 9.49
CA ALA A 203 20.43 12.37 10.61
C ALA A 203 20.49 10.86 10.33
N ALA A 204 19.85 10.33 9.26
CA ALA A 204 19.86 8.89 8.98
C ALA A 204 21.27 8.36 8.66
N ALA A 205 22.15 9.20 8.10
CA ALA A 205 23.57 8.87 7.87
C ALA A 205 24.46 9.00 9.13
N GLY A 206 23.93 9.55 10.23
CA GLY A 206 24.68 9.85 11.46
C GLY A 206 24.62 8.77 12.54
N TYR A 207 23.66 7.84 12.47
CA TYR A 207 23.50 6.76 13.45
C TYR A 207 24.02 5.44 12.87
N THR A 208 25.34 5.29 12.84
CA THR A 208 25.94 3.95 12.80
C THR A 208 26.01 3.42 14.23
N VAL A 209 25.84 2.11 14.42
CA VAL A 209 26.05 1.47 15.73
C VAL A 209 27.53 1.60 16.08
N ALA A 210 27.88 2.65 16.84
CA ALA A 210 29.23 2.86 17.36
C ALA A 210 29.29 2.43 18.83
N GLY A 211 29.80 1.22 19.05
CA GLY A 211 30.09 0.68 20.38
C GLY A 211 29.30 -0.58 20.72
N THR A 212 29.97 -1.53 21.37
CA THR A 212 29.32 -2.69 21.98
C THR A 212 28.83 -2.31 23.38
N SER A 213 27.81 -3.00 23.91
CA SER A 213 27.32 -2.82 25.29
C SER A 213 28.43 -2.94 26.36
N LYS A 214 29.54 -3.60 26.02
CA LYS A 214 30.75 -3.73 26.84
C LYS A 214 31.60 -2.45 26.87
N SER A 215 31.63 -1.68 25.77
CA SER A 215 32.36 -0.40 25.67
C SER A 215 31.81 0.67 26.63
N TRP A 216 30.49 0.67 26.83
CA TRP A 216 29.78 1.64 27.68
C TRP A 216 29.87 1.32 29.17
N ARG A 217 30.10 0.06 29.54
CA ARG A 217 30.28 -0.35 30.95
C ARG A 217 31.68 -0.09 31.50
N ASN A 218 32.68 0.00 30.63
CA ASN A 218 34.09 0.11 31.03
C ASN A 218 34.63 1.54 30.96
N SER A 219 33.77 2.53 30.72
CA SER A 219 34.14 3.95 30.64
C SER A 219 33.55 4.80 31.79
N GLY A 220 33.14 4.16 32.87
CA GLY A 220 32.76 4.79 34.15
C GLY A 220 33.83 4.64 35.21
#